data_AF-A0A1M6Z5K7-F1
#
_entry.id   AF-A0A1M6Z5K7-F1
#
_cell.length_a   1.000
_cell.length_b   1.000
_cell.length_c   1.000
_cell.angle_alpha   90.00
_cell.angle_beta   90.00
_cell.angle_gamma   90.00
#
_symmetry.space_group_name_H-M   'P 1'
#
loop_
_entity.id
_entity.type
_entity.pdbx_description
1 polymer ?
#
loop_
_entity_poly.entity_id
_entity_poly.type
_entity_poly.pdbx_seq_one_letter_code
_entity_poly.pdbx_strand_id
1 'polypeptide(L)'
;MPEIIVKQPSLFSPDSTLLMGDARAMMGREVMDRIRKVVDSYQGKKAYYLLVASRQDPTDEKRIRTTIVLSGVQPPKMLGTMCFHIDNQKGRAKRLWVLPLDRPSVIKAPPAGLVPEIAAAARRLPIIHG
;
A
#
# COMPACT_ATOMS: atom_id res chain seq x y z
N MET A 1 2.53 48.20 1.16
CA MET A 1 2.11 47.05 0.33
C MET A 1 1.15 46.22 1.16
N PRO A 2 -0.09 45.93 0.71
CA PRO A 2 -1.01 45.09 1.49
C PRO A 2 -0.69 43.60 1.30
N GLU A 3 -0.62 42.86 2.40
CA GLU A 3 -0.48 41.40 2.44
C GLU A 3 -1.77 40.73 1.94
N ILE A 4 -1.67 39.96 0.86
CA ILE A 4 -2.75 39.09 0.39
C ILE A 4 -2.70 37.82 1.22
N ILE A 5 -3.54 37.73 2.25
CA ILE A 5 -3.76 36.49 2.99
C ILE A 5 -4.55 35.54 2.09
N VAL A 6 -3.85 34.60 1.47
CA VAL A 6 -4.46 33.47 0.75
C VAL A 6 -5.05 32.51 1.79
N LYS A 7 -6.34 32.67 2.11
CA LYS A 7 -7.08 31.64 2.84
C LYS A 7 -7.16 30.39 1.97
N GLN A 8 -6.37 29.36 2.28
CA GLN A 8 -6.60 28.03 1.72
C GLN A 8 -7.97 27.54 2.19
N PRO A 9 -8.91 27.19 1.30
CA PRO A 9 -10.14 26.54 1.72
C PRO A 9 -9.78 25.17 2.28
N SER A 10 -10.13 24.92 3.55
CA SER A 10 -10.02 23.61 4.18
C SER A 10 -10.96 22.65 3.46
N LEU A 11 -10.43 21.87 2.52
CA LEU A 11 -11.14 20.88 1.71
C LEU A 11 -11.65 19.67 2.51
N PHE A 12 -11.47 19.63 3.82
CA PHE A 12 -11.81 18.49 4.67
C PHE A 12 -12.66 18.95 5.85
N SER A 13 -13.88 18.42 5.94
CA SER A 13 -14.69 18.56 7.15
C SER A 13 -14.06 17.75 8.28
N PRO A 14 -14.16 18.20 9.54
CA PRO A 14 -13.67 17.43 10.69
C PRO A 14 -14.24 16.01 10.72
N ASP A 15 -15.49 15.81 10.29
CA ASP A 15 -16.15 14.51 10.20
C ASP A 15 -15.48 13.57 9.16
N SER A 16 -14.97 14.11 8.05
CA SER A 16 -14.28 13.31 7.03
C SER A 16 -12.95 12.73 7.53
N THR A 17 -12.29 13.43 8.46
CA THR A 17 -11.02 12.99 9.06
C THR A 17 -11.24 11.80 10.00
N LEU A 18 -12.34 11.81 10.76
CA LEU A 18 -12.74 10.69 11.63
C LEU A 18 -13.07 9.43 10.81
N LEU A 19 -13.90 9.57 9.77
CA LEU A 19 -14.29 8.47 8.90
C LEU A 19 -13.09 7.82 8.17
N MET A 20 -12.13 8.63 7.72
CA MET A 20 -10.89 8.13 7.11
C MET A 20 -10.00 7.38 8.11
N GLY A 21 -9.91 7.87 9.35
CA GLY A 21 -9.13 7.23 10.41
C GLY A 21 -9.64 5.81 10.73
N ASP A 22 -10.96 5.69 10.90
CA ASP A 22 -11.60 4.41 11.21
C ASP A 22 -11.51 3.41 10.06
N ALA A 23 -11.76 3.86 8.83
CA ALA A 23 -11.63 3.03 7.64
C ALA A 23 -10.18 2.52 7.47
N ARG A 24 -9.19 3.40 7.66
CA ARG A 24 -7.76 3.02 7.61
C ARG A 24 -7.41 1.98 8.67
N ALA A 25 -7.90 2.17 9.89
CA ALA A 25 -7.66 1.22 10.98
C ALA A 25 -8.30 -0.14 10.71
N MET A 26 -9.54 -0.17 10.21
CA MET A 26 -10.24 -1.40 9.83
C MET A 26 -9.50 -2.16 8.72
N MET A 27 -9.13 -1.47 7.64
CA MET A 27 -8.37 -2.07 6.54
C MET A 27 -7.02 -2.60 7.02
N GLY A 28 -6.31 -1.84 7.86
CA GLY A 28 -5.05 -2.25 8.45
C GLY A 28 -5.17 -3.54 9.24
N ARG A 29 -6.21 -3.66 10.09
CA ARG A 29 -6.50 -4.88 10.85
C ARG A 29 -6.80 -6.06 9.94
N GLU A 30 -7.68 -5.89 8.95
CA GLU A 30 -8.07 -6.97 8.04
C GLU A 30 -6.86 -7.52 7.25
N VAL A 31 -6.01 -6.63 6.72
CA VAL A 31 -4.81 -7.04 5.98
C VAL A 31 -3.86 -7.81 6.89
N MET A 32 -3.60 -7.32 8.11
CA MET A 32 -2.70 -7.99 9.04
C MET A 32 -3.25 -9.33 9.51
N ASP A 33 -4.56 -9.46 9.71
CA ASP A 33 -5.21 -10.72 10.06
C ASP A 33 -5.08 -11.76 8.94
N ARG A 34 -5.23 -11.34 7.68
CA ARG A 34 -5.01 -12.21 6.51
C ARG A 34 -3.55 -12.64 6.40
N ILE A 35 -2.61 -11.73 6.60
CA ILE A 35 -1.17 -12.06 6.63
C ILE A 35 -0.88 -13.08 7.73
N ARG A 36 -1.40 -12.86 8.94
CA ARG A 36 -1.22 -13.78 10.07
C ARG A 36 -1.73 -15.18 9.73
N LYS A 37 -2.95 -15.31 9.20
CA LYS A 37 -3.51 -16.59 8.78
C LYS A 37 -2.64 -17.32 7.76
N VAL A 38 -2.07 -16.60 6.79
CA VAL A 38 -1.15 -17.18 5.80
C VAL A 38 0.15 -17.64 6.45
N VAL A 39 0.76 -16.81 7.30
CA VAL A 39 2.00 -17.16 8.00
C VAL A 39 1.81 -18.40 8.87
N ASP A 40 0.71 -18.46 9.63
CA ASP A 40 0.36 -19.59 10.49
C ASP A 40 0.14 -20.87 9.68
N SER A 41 -0.48 -20.77 8.50
CA SER A 41 -0.70 -21.92 7.60
C SER A 41 0.57 -22.45 6.94
N TYR A 42 1.64 -21.65 6.91
CA TYR A 42 2.93 -21.98 6.29
C TYR A 42 4.05 -22.16 7.31
N GLN A 43 3.71 -22.42 8.58
CA GLN A 43 4.70 -22.78 9.60
C GLN A 43 5.48 -24.05 9.20
N GLY A 44 6.73 -24.14 9.66
CA GLY A 44 7.64 -25.24 9.36
C GLY A 44 8.19 -25.29 7.93
N LYS A 45 7.74 -24.42 7.02
CA LYS A 45 8.33 -24.27 5.68
C LYS A 45 9.65 -23.49 5.73
N LYS A 46 10.50 -23.67 4.71
CA LYS A 46 11.72 -22.86 4.51
C LYS A 46 11.37 -21.36 4.41
N ALA A 47 12.35 -20.50 4.59
CA ALA A 47 12.13 -19.05 4.47
C ALA A 47 11.53 -18.67 3.10
N TYR A 48 10.61 -17.71 3.11
CA TYR A 48 9.89 -17.27 1.92
C TYR A 48 9.58 -15.78 1.99
N TYR A 49 9.21 -15.22 0.83
CA TYR A 49 8.72 -13.86 0.69
C TYR A 49 7.20 -13.87 0.56
N LEU A 50 6.55 -12.96 1.28
CA LEU A 50 5.12 -12.74 1.24
C LEU A 50 4.87 -11.36 0.65
N LEU A 51 4.32 -11.33 -0.56
CA LEU A 51 3.94 -10.10 -1.26
C LEU A 51 2.43 -9.90 -1.12
N VAL A 52 2.03 -8.77 -0.55
CA VAL A 52 0.64 -8.33 -0.45
C VAL A 52 0.40 -7.28 -1.53
N ALA A 53 -0.65 -7.47 -2.31
CA ALA A 53 -1.12 -6.51 -3.29
C ALA A 53 -2.63 -6.39 -3.21
N SER A 54 -3.15 -5.17 -3.22
CA SER A 54 -4.59 -4.92 -3.32
C SER A 54 -4.90 -4.44 -4.73
N ARG A 55 -5.95 -4.99 -5.32
CA ARG A 55 -6.42 -4.67 -6.67
C ARG A 55 -7.93 -4.53 -6.64
N GLN A 56 -8.49 -3.82 -7.62
CA GLN A 56 -9.92 -3.86 -7.86
C GLN A 56 -10.30 -5.28 -8.31
N ASP A 57 -11.43 -5.79 -7.86
CA ASP A 57 -11.90 -7.11 -8.30
C ASP A 57 -12.30 -7.03 -9.79
N PRO A 58 -11.78 -7.91 -10.66
CA PRO A 58 -12.09 -7.85 -12.09
C PRO A 58 -13.57 -8.15 -12.40
N THR A 59 -14.32 -8.70 -11.44
CA THR A 59 -15.74 -9.03 -11.58
C THR A 59 -16.68 -8.07 -10.85
N ASP A 60 -16.15 -7.26 -9.92
CA ASP A 60 -16.93 -6.26 -9.19
C ASP A 60 -16.04 -5.03 -8.89
N GLU A 61 -16.22 -3.99 -9.70
CA GLU A 61 -15.48 -2.73 -9.57
C GLU A 61 -15.67 -2.05 -8.21
N LYS A 62 -16.70 -2.40 -7.43
CA LYS A 62 -16.92 -1.84 -6.09
C LYS A 62 -16.12 -2.56 -5.02
N ARG A 63 -15.45 -3.67 -5.34
CA ARG A 63 -14.68 -4.48 -4.39
C ARG A 63 -13.19 -4.31 -4.59
N ILE A 64 -12.49 -4.19 -3.47
CA ILE A 64 -11.03 -4.28 -3.42
C ILE A 64 -10.68 -5.70 -2.98
N ARG A 65 -9.96 -6.42 -3.84
CA ARG A 65 -9.43 -7.74 -3.55
C ARG A 65 -7.97 -7.63 -3.12
N THR A 66 -7.68 -8.06 -1.90
CA THR A 66 -6.31 -8.25 -1.40
C THR A 66 -5.80 -9.64 -1.76
N THR A 67 -4.71 -9.69 -2.50
CA THR A 67 -4.02 -10.91 -2.94
C THR A 67 -2.71 -11.04 -2.17
N ILE A 68 -2.43 -12.25 -1.67
CA ILE A 68 -1.17 -12.61 -1.01
C ILE A 68 -0.46 -13.63 -1.89
N VAL A 69 0.77 -13.34 -2.29
CA VAL A 69 1.62 -14.20 -3.12
C VAL A 69 2.81 -14.65 -2.30
N LEU A 70 3.12 -15.95 -2.34
CA LEU A 70 4.27 -16.54 -1.70
C LEU A 70 5.34 -16.87 -2.74
N SER A 71 6.60 -16.55 -2.44
CA SER A 71 7.72 -16.79 -3.35
C SER A 71 8.97 -17.23 -2.59
N GLY A 72 9.75 -18.15 -3.18
CA GLY A 72 11.07 -18.51 -2.66
C GLY A 72 12.16 -17.48 -2.98
N VAL A 73 11.89 -16.58 -3.94
CA VAL A 73 12.80 -15.51 -4.39
C VAL A 73 12.19 -14.15 -4.07
N GLN A 74 13.03 -13.17 -3.73
CA GLN A 74 12.56 -11.83 -3.42
C GLN A 74 11.85 -11.22 -4.64
N PRO A 75 10.57 -10.83 -4.53
CA PRO A 75 9.85 -10.22 -5.64
C PRO A 75 10.41 -8.82 -5.97
N PRO A 76 10.21 -8.33 -7.21
CA PRO A 76 10.57 -6.95 -7.55
C PRO A 76 9.74 -5.96 -6.72
N LYS A 77 10.33 -4.81 -6.43
CA LYS A 77 9.64 -3.70 -5.76
C LYS A 77 8.63 -3.08 -6.73
N MET A 78 7.36 -3.09 -6.36
CA MET A 78 6.26 -2.53 -7.15
C MET A 78 5.44 -1.55 -6.32
N LEU A 79 4.95 -0.46 -6.93
CA LEU A 79 3.98 0.42 -6.28
C LEU A 79 2.66 -0.33 -6.03
N GLY A 80 2.00 -0.02 -4.92
CA GLY A 80 0.77 -0.70 -4.48
C GLY A 80 1.01 -2.04 -3.77
N THR A 81 2.24 -2.30 -3.31
CA THR A 81 2.60 -3.56 -2.67
C THR A 81 3.24 -3.41 -1.30
N MET A 82 3.06 -4.43 -0.47
CA MET A 82 3.83 -4.64 0.75
C MET A 82 4.58 -5.96 0.62
N CYS A 83 5.83 -6.02 1.06
CA CYS A 83 6.58 -7.27 1.06
C CYS A 83 7.19 -7.56 2.42
N PHE A 84 7.09 -8.82 2.82
CA PHE A 84 7.66 -9.37 4.03
C PHE A 84 8.58 -10.54 3.67
N HIS A 85 9.64 -10.70 4.44
CA HIS A 85 10.45 -11.91 4.46
C HIS A 85 10.13 -12.69 5.74
N ILE A 86 9.72 -13.93 5.58
CA ILE A 86 9.33 -14.82 6.69
C ILE A 86 10.41 -15.88 6.83
N ASP A 87 11.10 -15.88 7.97
CA ASP A 87 12.07 -16.88 8.37
C ASP A 87 11.48 -17.70 9.52
N ASN A 88 10.81 -18.78 9.16
CA ASN A 88 10.18 -19.68 10.13
C ASN A 88 11.19 -20.37 11.06
N GLN A 89 12.42 -20.62 10.60
CA GLN A 89 13.44 -21.29 11.42
C GLN A 89 13.89 -20.39 12.58
N LYS A 90 13.93 -19.08 12.33
CA LYS A 90 14.29 -18.09 13.36
C LYS A 90 13.07 -17.49 14.05
N GLY A 91 11.84 -17.86 13.65
CA GLY A 91 10.60 -17.24 14.12
C GLY A 91 10.53 -15.75 13.82
N ARG A 92 11.10 -15.28 12.70
CA ARG A 92 11.21 -13.85 12.37
C ARG A 92 10.41 -13.49 11.12
N ALA A 93 9.64 -12.41 11.22
CA ALA A 93 9.05 -11.73 10.07
C ALA A 93 9.69 -10.35 9.92
N LYS A 94 10.26 -10.06 8.76
CA LYS A 94 10.86 -8.76 8.44
C LYS A 94 10.06 -8.08 7.34
N ARG A 95 9.52 -6.90 7.61
CA ARG A 95 8.94 -6.03 6.58
C ARG A 95 10.07 -5.45 5.73
N LEU A 96 10.07 -5.74 4.44
CA LEU A 96 11.09 -5.26 3.50
C LEU A 96 10.71 -3.91 2.90
N TRP A 97 9.45 -3.75 2.48
CA TRP A 97 8.91 -2.47 2.02
C TRP A 97 7.39 -2.40 2.15
N VAL A 98 6.90 -1.16 2.16
CA VAL A 98 5.51 -0.79 1.94
C VAL A 98 5.55 0.33 0.92
N LEU A 99 5.09 0.04 -0.30
CA LEU A 99 5.09 0.99 -1.40
C LEU A 99 3.64 1.33 -1.71
N PRO A 100 3.12 2.47 -1.21
CA PRO A 100 1.76 2.86 -1.49
C PRO A 100 1.56 3.18 -2.98
N LEU A 101 0.33 3.04 -3.45
CA LEU A 101 -0.10 3.53 -4.75
C LEU A 101 -1.09 4.67 -4.51
N ASP A 102 -0.60 5.77 -3.93
CA ASP A 102 -1.41 6.95 -3.57
C ASP A 102 -1.79 7.81 -4.79
N ARG A 103 -1.78 7.24 -6.01
CA ARG A 103 -2.24 7.94 -7.20
C ARG A 103 -3.67 7.49 -7.46
N PRO A 104 -4.70 8.32 -7.19
CA PRO A 104 -5.96 8.17 -7.89
C PRO A 104 -5.60 8.21 -9.37
N SER A 105 -5.87 7.13 -10.09
CA SER A 105 -5.63 6.99 -11.53
C SER A 105 -6.32 8.08 -12.37
N VAL A 106 -7.19 8.87 -11.72
CA VAL A 106 -7.98 9.96 -12.30
C VAL A 106 -7.26 11.32 -12.28
N ILE A 107 -6.15 11.50 -11.54
CA ILE A 107 -5.42 12.78 -11.54
C ILE A 107 -4.47 12.82 -12.74
N LYS A 108 -4.94 13.39 -13.86
CA LYS A 108 -4.18 13.60 -15.10
C LYS A 108 -2.99 14.57 -14.98
N ALA A 109 -2.85 15.29 -13.86
CA ALA A 109 -1.76 16.24 -13.63
C ALA A 109 -0.98 15.89 -12.36
N PRO A 110 0.36 15.86 -12.37
CA PRO A 110 1.11 15.73 -11.13
C PRO A 110 0.73 16.91 -10.20
N PRO A 111 0.47 16.66 -8.90
CA PRO A 111 0.32 17.72 -7.92
C PRO A 111 1.49 18.71 -8.05
N ALA A 112 1.21 20.01 -8.00
CA ALA A 112 2.18 21.09 -8.22
C ALA A 112 3.34 21.15 -7.19
N GLY A 113 3.47 20.15 -6.31
CA GLY A 113 4.50 20.06 -5.27
C GLY A 113 5.17 18.69 -5.17
N LEU A 114 5.14 17.84 -6.20
CA LEU A 114 5.85 16.56 -6.14
C LEU A 114 7.36 16.79 -6.16
N VAL A 115 8.05 16.40 -5.10
CA VAL A 115 9.52 16.46 -5.00
C VAL A 115 10.13 15.67 -6.18
N PRO A 116 10.96 16.31 -7.03
CA PRO A 116 11.47 15.69 -8.27
C PRO A 116 12.17 14.35 -8.06
N GLU A 117 12.87 14.20 -6.94
CA GLU A 117 13.56 12.96 -6.56
C GLU A 117 12.60 11.80 -6.30
N ILE A 118 11.48 12.06 -5.62
CA ILE A 118 10.43 11.07 -5.35
C ILE A 118 9.74 10.68 -6.66
N ALA A 119 9.47 11.66 -7.53
CA ALA A 119 8.92 11.41 -8.86
C ALA A 119 9.85 10.53 -9.70
N ALA A 120 11.16 10.81 -9.66
CA ALA A 120 12.17 10.05 -10.41
C ALA A 120 12.33 8.62 -9.87
N ALA A 121 12.34 8.43 -8.55
CA ALA A 121 12.38 7.11 -7.93
C ALA A 121 11.13 6.28 -8.27
N ALA A 122 9.94 6.89 -8.21
CA ALA A 122 8.69 6.22 -8.55
C ALA A 122 8.60 5.81 -10.02
N ARG A 123 9.16 6.61 -10.96
CA ARG A 123 9.20 6.26 -12.40
C ARG A 123 9.98 4.97 -12.69
N ARG A 124 10.92 4.59 -11.83
CA ARG A 124 11.72 3.36 -11.98
C ARG A 124 11.08 2.13 -11.36
N LEU A 125 9.98 2.30 -10.63
CA LEU A 125 9.27 1.20 -10.01
C LEU A 125 8.12 0.75 -10.91
N PRO A 126 8.06 -0.53 -11.29
CA PRO A 126 6.89 -1.05 -11.99
C PRO A 126 5.64 -0.84 -11.15
N ILE A 127 4.55 -0.46 -11.82
CA ILE A 127 3.22 -0.37 -11.22
C ILE A 127 2.53 -1.71 -11.46
N ILE A 128 1.78 -2.19 -10.47
CA ILE A 128 0.82 -3.26 -10.74
C ILE A 128 -0.29 -2.65 -11.61
N HIS A 129 -0.24 -2.95 -12.90
CA HIS A 129 -1.33 -2.69 -13.83
C HIS A 129 -2.39 -3.80 -13.67
N GLY A 130 -3.65 -3.41 -13.73
CA GLY A 130 -4.79 -4.33 -13.80
C GLY A 130 -4.71 -5.17 -15.07
#